data_AF-A0AAW0SG47-F1
#
_entry.id   AF-A0AAW0SG47-F1
#
_cell.length_a   1.000
_cell.length_b   1.000
_cell.length_c   1.000
_cell.angle_alpha   90.00
_cell.angle_beta   90.00
_cell.angle_gamma   90.00
#
_symmetry.space_group_name_H-M   'P 1'
#
loop_
_entity.id
_entity.type
_entity.pdbx_description
1 polymer ?
#
loop_
_entity_poly.entity_id
_entity_poly.type
_entity_poly.pdbx_seq_one_letter_code
_entity_poly.pdbx_strand_id
1 'polypeptide(L)'
;MGNSGRLGRTPDSTPALPTGVWLRVEAVAGREAVLPCEVGNLDHSDMVFVVLWYKDGDKEPMYSYDNRPGRLVGPEQRHTLRSRLLEGRATFRPGQLPALHIRPVLRADQANYTCRVDFRIG
;
A
#
# COMPACT_ATOMS: atom_id res chain seq x y z
N MET A 1 -12.05 56.46 -7.91
CA MET A 1 -10.60 56.23 -8.07
C MET A 1 -10.23 55.21 -7.00
N GLY A 2 -10.19 53.91 -7.34
CA GLY A 2 -8.95 53.11 -7.47
C GLY A 2 -8.30 52.90 -6.08
N ASN A 3 -8.11 51.69 -5.55
CA ASN A 3 -7.43 50.57 -6.20
C ASN A 3 -7.61 49.23 -5.46
N SER A 4 -7.30 48.18 -6.21
CA SER A 4 -7.37 46.73 -6.03
C SER A 4 -6.41 46.10 -5.00
N GLY A 5 -6.73 44.85 -4.60
CA GLY A 5 -5.78 43.82 -4.10
C GLY A 5 -5.97 43.42 -2.63
N ARG A 6 -6.08 42.15 -2.21
CA ARG A 6 -5.83 40.82 -2.80
C ARG A 6 -6.82 39.84 -2.14
N LEU A 7 -7.42 38.96 -2.94
CA LEU A 7 -8.09 37.76 -2.45
C LEU A 7 -7.04 36.85 -1.79
N GLY A 8 -7.15 36.68 -0.47
CA GLY A 8 -6.36 35.69 0.27
C GLY A 8 -6.72 34.29 -0.20
N ARG A 9 -5.71 33.53 -0.60
CA ARG A 9 -5.80 32.10 -0.94
C ARG A 9 -6.43 31.36 0.25
N THR A 10 -7.55 30.69 0.02
CA THR A 10 -8.07 29.68 0.94
C THR A 10 -7.02 28.57 1.06
N PRO A 11 -6.68 28.09 2.27
CA PRO A 11 -5.98 26.83 2.39
C PRO A 11 -6.92 25.75 1.85
N ASP A 12 -6.43 25.04 0.83
CA ASP A 12 -7.10 23.90 0.22
C ASP A 12 -7.41 22.87 1.32
N SER A 13 -8.65 22.88 1.79
CA SER A 13 -9.15 21.93 2.77
C SER A 13 -9.43 20.62 2.07
N THR A 14 -8.39 19.89 1.69
CA THR A 14 -8.54 18.45 1.49
C THR A 14 -8.84 17.86 2.86
N PRO A 15 -10.02 17.26 3.10
CA PRO A 15 -10.31 16.65 4.39
C PRO A 15 -9.34 15.48 4.56
N ALA A 16 -8.47 15.56 5.56
CA ALA A 16 -7.77 14.37 6.03
C ALA A 16 -8.85 13.34 6.41
N LEU A 17 -8.80 12.15 5.80
CA LEU A 17 -9.73 11.08 6.13
C LEU A 17 -9.64 10.78 7.63
N PRO A 18 -10.77 10.56 8.33
CA PRO A 18 -10.73 10.21 9.74
C PRO A 18 -9.92 8.92 9.93
N THR A 19 -9.11 8.88 10.97
CA THR A 19 -8.35 7.69 11.36
C THR A 19 -9.32 6.52 11.55
N GLY A 20 -9.11 5.42 10.83
CA GLY A 20 -9.94 4.20 10.93
C GLY A 20 -10.97 3.98 9.80
N VAL A 21 -10.85 4.67 8.66
CA VAL A 21 -11.63 4.32 7.45
C VAL A 21 -11.01 3.08 6.79
N TRP A 22 -11.82 2.05 6.57
CA TRP A 22 -11.44 0.85 5.82
C TRP A 22 -11.89 0.97 4.37
N LEU A 23 -10.99 0.65 3.44
CA LEU A 23 -11.38 0.45 2.05
C LEU A 23 -11.99 -0.94 1.88
N ARG A 24 -13.21 -1.00 1.32
CA ARG A 24 -13.85 -2.26 0.95
C ARG A 24 -13.34 -2.73 -0.42
N VAL A 25 -12.70 -3.90 -0.44
CA VAL A 25 -12.30 -4.59 -1.66
C VAL A 25 -13.14 -5.86 -1.80
N GLU A 26 -13.75 -6.05 -2.96
CA GLU A 26 -14.54 -7.24 -3.28
C GLU A 26 -13.90 -7.99 -4.44
N ALA A 27 -13.87 -9.32 -4.35
CA ALA A 27 -13.32 -10.18 -5.39
C ALA A 27 -14.10 -11.49 -5.46
N VAL A 28 -14.12 -12.09 -6.65
CA VAL A 28 -14.74 -13.39 -6.89
C VAL A 28 -13.71 -14.49 -6.62
N ALA A 29 -14.12 -15.55 -5.92
CA ALA A 29 -13.25 -16.71 -5.69
C ALA A 29 -12.69 -17.27 -7.01
N GLY A 30 -11.41 -17.61 -7.02
CA GLY A 30 -10.69 -18.03 -8.23
C GLY A 30 -10.15 -16.89 -9.11
N ARG A 31 -10.56 -15.64 -8.87
CA ARG A 31 -10.07 -14.44 -9.58
C ARG A 31 -9.01 -13.71 -8.77
N GLU A 32 -8.63 -12.52 -9.21
CA GLU A 32 -7.65 -11.67 -8.56
C GLU A 32 -8.35 -10.67 -7.64
N ALA A 33 -7.80 -10.46 -6.44
CA ALA A 33 -8.06 -9.29 -5.62
C ALA A 33 -6.84 -8.36 -5.69
N VAL A 34 -7.11 -7.06 -5.80
CA VAL A 34 -6.09 -6.01 -5.74
C VAL A 34 -6.37 -5.19 -4.50
N LEU A 35 -5.48 -5.30 -3.51
CA LEU A 35 -5.55 -4.59 -2.24
C LEU A 35 -4.61 -3.38 -2.34
N PRO A 36 -5.14 -2.16 -2.55
CA PRO A 36 -4.29 -0.98 -2.58
C PRO A 36 -3.79 -0.67 -1.18
N CYS A 37 -2.55 -0.21 -1.09
CA CYS A 37 -2.00 0.36 0.11
C CYS A 37 -1.98 1.88 -0.06
N GLU A 38 -2.91 2.56 0.61
CA GLU A 38 -2.99 4.01 0.58
C GLU A 38 -1.81 4.61 1.35
N VAL A 39 -0.78 4.98 0.60
CA VAL A 39 0.20 5.97 1.00
C VAL A 39 -0.35 7.32 0.57
N GLY A 40 -0.17 8.37 1.38
CA GLY A 40 -0.56 9.72 1.00
C GLY A 40 0.16 10.20 -0.27
N ASN A 41 0.07 11.49 -0.59
CA ASN A 41 0.73 12.03 -1.78
C ASN A 41 2.25 11.78 -1.71
N LEU A 42 2.73 10.79 -2.47
CA LEU A 42 4.15 10.55 -2.71
C LEU A 42 4.59 11.39 -3.90
N ASP A 43 5.66 12.17 -3.73
CA ASP A 43 6.27 12.89 -4.83
C ASP A 43 6.99 11.91 -5.78
N HIS A 44 7.24 12.34 -7.02
CA HIS A 44 7.93 11.49 -8.02
C HIS A 44 9.36 11.09 -7.59
N SER A 45 9.96 11.86 -6.69
CA SER A 45 11.27 11.60 -6.08
C SER A 45 11.22 10.64 -4.90
N ASP A 46 10.02 10.38 -4.35
CA ASP A 46 9.85 9.47 -3.22
C ASP A 46 9.99 8.02 -3.68
N MET A 47 10.61 7.21 -2.83
CA MET A 47 10.85 5.80 -3.12
C MET A 47 10.32 4.92 -2.01
N VAL A 48 9.40 4.00 -2.37
CA VAL A 48 8.95 2.93 -1.48
C VAL A 48 10.11 1.95 -1.24
N PHE A 49 10.49 1.81 0.03
CA PHE A 49 11.58 0.94 0.46
C PHE A 49 11.07 -0.36 1.04
N VAL A 50 10.11 -0.30 1.95
CA VAL A 50 9.56 -1.49 2.59
C VAL A 50 8.05 -1.43 2.57
N VAL A 51 7.39 -2.54 2.25
CA VAL A 51 5.95 -2.70 2.46
C VAL A 51 5.71 -3.96 3.25
N LEU A 52 4.96 -3.84 4.33
CA LEU A 52 4.56 -4.94 5.19
C LEU A 52 3.04 -5.06 5.17
N TRP A 53 2.53 -6.27 4.99
CA TRP A 53 1.10 -6.56 5.04
C TRP A 53 0.78 -7.49 6.19
N TYR A 54 -0.26 -7.13 6.92
CA TYR A 54 -0.79 -7.86 8.06
C TYR A 54 -2.22 -8.28 7.77
N LYS A 55 -2.66 -9.38 8.38
CA LYS A 55 -4.01 -9.92 8.27
C LYS A 55 -4.65 -9.93 9.64
N ASP A 56 -5.92 -9.49 9.74
CA ASP A 56 -6.76 -9.54 10.92
C ASP A 56 -6.13 -8.95 12.21
N GLY A 57 -5.24 -7.97 12.06
CA GLY A 57 -4.56 -7.32 13.17
C GLY A 57 -3.38 -8.10 13.76
N ASP A 58 -2.88 -9.11 13.06
CA ASP A 58 -1.67 -9.85 13.43
C ASP A 58 -0.46 -8.91 13.68
N LYS A 59 0.38 -9.28 14.64
CA LYS A 59 1.60 -8.51 14.97
C LYS A 59 2.73 -8.72 13.98
N GLU A 60 2.76 -9.88 13.34
CA GLU A 60 3.78 -10.25 12.37
C GLU A 60 3.22 -10.13 10.94
N PRO A 61 3.99 -9.57 9.99
CA PRO A 61 3.50 -9.41 8.63
C PRO A 61 3.45 -10.76 7.93
N MET A 62 2.31 -11.07 7.30
CA MET A 62 2.16 -12.26 6.46
C MET A 62 2.97 -12.15 5.16
N TYR A 63 3.21 -10.92 4.69
CA TYR A 63 3.91 -10.60 3.46
C TYR A 63 4.79 -9.36 3.64
N SER A 64 6.00 -9.38 3.09
CA SER A 64 6.90 -8.24 3.07
C SER A 64 7.53 -8.05 1.69
N TYR A 65 7.68 -6.79 1.27
CA TYR A 65 8.51 -6.37 0.17
C TYR A 65 9.60 -5.43 0.68
N ASP A 66 10.86 -5.65 0.30
CA ASP A 66 12.01 -4.85 0.73
C ASP A 66 12.96 -4.55 -0.43
N ASN A 67 12.96 -3.28 -0.82
CA ASN A 67 13.70 -2.69 -1.93
C ASN A 67 14.77 -1.68 -1.45
N ARG A 68 15.16 -1.73 -0.17
CA ARG A 68 16.20 -0.84 0.35
C ARG A 68 17.51 -1.01 -0.43
N PRO A 69 18.24 0.10 -0.69
CA PRO A 69 19.54 0.03 -1.34
C PRO A 69 20.53 -0.81 -0.51
N GLY A 70 21.48 -1.46 -1.19
CA GLY A 70 22.44 -2.37 -0.56
C GLY A 70 22.00 -3.83 -0.51
N ARG A 71 20.75 -4.13 -0.88
CA ARG A 71 20.31 -5.51 -1.10
C ARG A 71 20.84 -6.03 -2.45
N LEU A 72 21.88 -6.87 -2.42
CA LEU A 72 22.43 -7.57 -3.59
C LEU A 72 21.58 -8.78 -4.00
N VAL A 73 20.25 -8.62 -4.02
CA VAL A 73 19.33 -9.70 -4.34
C VAL A 73 18.45 -9.34 -5.54
N GLY A 74 18.15 -10.36 -6.37
CA GLY A 74 17.26 -10.21 -7.51
C GLY A 74 15.85 -9.79 -7.11
N PRO A 75 15.03 -9.28 -8.04
CA PRO A 75 13.66 -8.81 -7.76
C PRO A 75 12.80 -9.81 -6.99
N GLU A 76 12.86 -11.10 -7.35
CA GLU A 76 12.11 -12.18 -6.69
C GLU A 76 12.43 -12.33 -5.20
N GLN A 77 13.68 -12.04 -4.80
CA GLN A 77 14.16 -12.17 -3.42
C GLN A 77 13.87 -10.94 -2.55
N ARG A 78 13.24 -9.91 -3.15
CA ARG A 78 12.76 -8.72 -2.42
C ARG A 78 11.45 -8.98 -1.72
N HIS A 79 10.75 -10.05 -2.07
CA HIS A 79 9.48 -10.41 -1.48
C HIS A 79 9.68 -11.58 -0.51
N THR A 80 8.93 -11.61 0.58
CA THR A 80 8.89 -12.78 1.45
C THR A 80 7.50 -13.00 2.00
N LEU A 81 7.08 -14.25 1.97
CA LEU A 81 5.89 -14.74 2.64
C LEU A 81 6.32 -15.38 3.96
N ARG A 82 5.82 -14.85 5.07
CA ARG A 82 6.06 -15.42 6.41
C ARG A 82 5.01 -16.46 6.79
N SER A 83 3.92 -16.50 6.03
CA SER A 83 2.83 -17.46 6.18
C SER A 83 2.58 -18.18 4.86
N ARG A 84 2.26 -19.48 4.93
CA ARG A 84 1.88 -20.28 3.75
C ARG A 84 0.51 -19.88 3.18
N LEU A 85 -0.24 -19.03 3.88
CA LEU A 85 -1.59 -18.62 3.47
C LEU A 85 -1.65 -18.12 2.03
N LEU A 86 -0.67 -17.32 1.58
CA LEU A 86 -0.64 -16.73 0.23
C LEU A 86 0.49 -17.30 -0.65
N GLU A 87 1.05 -18.45 -0.29
CA GLU A 87 2.13 -19.10 -1.03
C GLU A 87 1.75 -19.38 -2.48
N GLY A 88 2.55 -18.86 -3.41
CA GLY A 88 2.30 -18.95 -4.87
C GLY A 88 1.14 -18.09 -5.38
N ARG A 89 0.47 -17.29 -4.52
CA ARG A 89 -0.72 -16.49 -4.87
C ARG A 89 -0.55 -14.99 -4.69
N ALA A 90 0.38 -14.57 -3.83
CA ALA A 90 0.65 -13.17 -3.55
C ALA A 90 1.78 -12.61 -4.42
N THR A 91 1.53 -11.51 -5.11
CA THR A 91 2.55 -10.69 -5.77
C THR A 91 2.38 -9.22 -5.36
N PHE A 92 3.47 -8.46 -5.40
CA PHE A 92 3.44 -7.04 -5.06
C PHE A 92 4.05 -6.21 -6.19
N ARG A 93 3.36 -5.13 -6.56
CA ARG A 93 3.82 -4.19 -7.56
C ARG A 93 4.31 -2.91 -6.88
N PRO A 94 5.62 -2.65 -6.83
CA PRO A 94 6.14 -1.36 -6.39
C PRO A 94 5.79 -0.29 -7.43
N GLY A 95 5.19 0.82 -7.01
CA GLY A 95 4.78 1.92 -7.87
C GLY A 95 4.20 3.08 -7.06
N GLN A 96 3.68 4.12 -7.73
CA GLN A 96 3.02 5.27 -7.06
C GLN A 96 1.81 4.84 -6.22
N LEU A 97 1.12 3.77 -6.64
CA LEU A 97 0.03 3.13 -5.90
C LEU A 97 0.45 1.69 -5.58
N PRO A 98 1.16 1.45 -4.47
CA PRO A 98 1.59 0.12 -4.08
C PRO A 98 0.37 -0.77 -3.79
N ALA A 99 0.36 -2.00 -4.31
CA ALA A 99 -0.77 -2.92 -4.12
C ALA A 99 -0.31 -4.37 -3.94
N LEU A 100 -1.02 -5.09 -3.06
CA LEU A 100 -0.92 -6.54 -2.93
C LEU A 100 -1.94 -7.20 -3.85
N HIS A 101 -1.45 -8.04 -4.74
CA HIS A 101 -2.25 -8.83 -5.66
C HIS A 101 -2.36 -10.25 -5.11
N ILE A 102 -3.58 -10.75 -4.92
CA ILE A 102 -3.85 -12.12 -4.49
C ILE A 102 -4.58 -12.84 -5.61
N ARG A 103 -3.99 -13.90 -6.16
CA ARG A 103 -4.59 -14.70 -7.23
C ARG A 103 -4.13 -16.17 -7.19
N PRO A 104 -5.05 -17.16 -7.23
CA PRO A 104 -6.50 -17.01 -7.11
C PRO A 104 -6.91 -16.64 -5.68
N VAL A 105 -7.97 -15.85 -5.53
CA VAL A 105 -8.60 -15.57 -4.23
C VAL A 105 -9.39 -16.78 -3.74
N LEU A 106 -9.29 -17.11 -2.46
CA LEU A 106 -10.03 -18.14 -1.75
C LEU A 106 -10.99 -17.51 -0.75
N ARG A 107 -12.06 -18.22 -0.35
CA ARG A 107 -12.99 -17.72 0.69
C ARG A 107 -12.28 -17.40 2.01
N ALA A 108 -11.22 -18.15 2.34
CA ALA A 108 -10.42 -17.93 3.56
C ALA A 108 -9.55 -16.65 3.52
N ASP A 109 -9.45 -16.00 2.37
CA ASP A 109 -8.78 -14.69 2.22
C ASP A 109 -9.71 -13.54 2.62
N GLN A 110 -10.98 -13.77 2.94
CA GLN A 110 -11.85 -12.72 3.47
C GLN A 110 -11.37 -12.31 4.87
N ALA A 111 -10.82 -11.10 4.98
CA ALA A 111 -10.16 -10.59 6.18
C ALA A 111 -9.95 -9.08 6.13
N ASN A 112 -9.54 -8.51 7.27
CA ASN A 112 -9.04 -7.15 7.33
C ASN A 112 -7.55 -7.13 7.03
N TYR A 113 -7.14 -6.40 5.99
CA TYR A 113 -5.75 -6.26 5.61
C TYR A 113 -5.25 -4.85 5.93
N THR A 114 -4.13 -4.76 6.63
CA THR A 114 -3.45 -3.48 6.88
C THR A 114 -2.06 -3.53 6.28
N CYS A 115 -1.65 -2.43 5.65
CA CYS A 115 -0.30 -2.26 5.15
C CYS A 115 0.46 -1.20 5.95
N ARG A 116 1.77 -1.37 6.05
CA ARG A 116 2.70 -0.34 6.47
C ARG A 116 3.72 -0.12 5.36
N VAL A 117 3.94 1.13 4.99
CA VAL A 117 4.93 1.52 3.99
C VAL A 117 6.00 2.36 4.66
N ASP A 118 7.25 1.96 4.50
CA ASP A 118 8.40 2.80 4.78
C ASP A 118 8.95 3.32 3.44
N PHE A 119 9.07 4.63 3.31
CA PHE A 119 9.57 5.31 2.11
C PHE A 119 10.63 6.34 2.46
N ARG A 120 11.51 6.65 1.50
CA ARG A 120 12.43 7.77 1.59
C ARG A 120 11.82 8.97 0.88
N ILE A 121 11.75 10.10 1.59
CA ILE A 121 11.38 11.39 1.01
C ILE A 121 12.53 11.88 0.12
N GLY A 122 12.19 12.28 -1.09
CA GLY A 122 13.10 12.72 -2.15
C GLY A 122 13.81 14.03 -1.87
#